data_AF-A0A7J7V1I6-F1
#
_entry.id   AF-A0A7J7V1I6-F1
#
_cell.length_a   1.000
_cell.length_b   1.000
_cell.length_c   1.000
_cell.angle_alpha   90.00
_cell.angle_beta   90.00
_cell.angle_gamma   90.00
#
_symmetry.space_group_name_H-M   'P 1'
#
loop_
_entity.id
_entity.type
_entity.pdbx_description
1 polymer ?
#
loop_
_entity_poly.entity_id
_entity_poly.type
_entity_poly.pdbx_seq_one_letter_code
_entity_poly.pdbx_strand_id
1 'polypeptide(L)'
;MAALRYAGLDDTDSEDELPLGWEQRTTKDGWVYYANHTEEKTQWEHPKTGKRKRIAGDLPYGWEQETDENGQVYFVDHINKRTTYLDPRLAFTVDDNPTKPTNRQRYDGSTTAMEILQGRDFTGKVVVVTGANSGIGFETAKSFALHGAHVILACRNMSRANEAVSLILGEWHKAKVEAMTLDLAQLRSVQHFAQAFKAKNVSLHVLVCNAAAFALPWSLTKDGLETTFQVNHLGHFYLVQLLQDVLCRSAPARVVVVSSESHRWVGILCFVPLSPSCTS
;
A
#
# COMPACT_ATOMS: atom_id res chain seq x y z
N MET A 1 16.04 19.56 -32.83
CA MET A 1 16.89 20.18 -31.79
C MET A 1 16.11 21.33 -31.16
N ALA A 2 15.19 21.02 -30.25
CA ALA A 2 14.45 22.02 -29.48
C ALA A 2 14.64 21.67 -28.01
N ALA A 3 15.39 22.51 -27.31
CA ALA A 3 15.62 22.41 -25.88
C ALA A 3 14.29 22.66 -25.15
N LEU A 4 13.78 21.63 -24.47
CA LEU A 4 12.64 21.76 -23.57
C LEU A 4 13.12 22.48 -22.31
N ARG A 5 12.56 23.67 -22.10
CA ARG A 5 12.72 24.48 -20.90
C ARG A 5 12.16 23.70 -19.71
N TYR A 6 12.97 23.65 -18.66
CA TYR A 6 12.56 23.26 -17.32
C TYR A 6 11.35 24.12 -16.91
N ALA A 7 10.18 23.49 -16.74
CA ALA A 7 9.00 24.13 -16.16
C ALA A 7 9.05 23.86 -14.66
N GLY A 8 9.05 24.94 -13.88
CA GLY A 8 9.36 24.97 -12.45
C GLY A 8 8.57 23.98 -11.61
N LEU A 9 9.32 23.31 -10.73
CA LEU A 9 8.81 22.94 -9.42
C LEU A 9 8.47 24.25 -8.71
N ASP A 10 7.21 24.43 -8.31
CA ASP A 10 6.83 25.53 -7.43
C ASP A 10 7.64 25.40 -6.12
N ASP A 11 8.34 26.49 -5.77
CA ASP A 11 9.14 26.67 -4.56
C ASP A 11 8.30 26.48 -3.28
N THR A 12 8.19 25.25 -2.79
CA THR A 12 7.61 24.96 -1.46
C THR A 12 8.64 24.86 -0.33
N ASP A 13 9.90 25.25 -0.56
CA ASP A 13 11.00 25.12 0.42
C ASP A 13 11.25 26.35 1.31
N SER A 14 10.55 27.47 1.10
CA SER A 14 10.97 28.77 1.68
C SER A 14 10.88 28.90 3.23
N GLU A 15 10.04 28.10 3.89
CA GLU A 15 9.82 28.17 5.35
C GLU A 15 10.82 27.30 6.15
N ASP A 16 11.36 26.23 5.56
CA ASP A 16 12.32 25.31 6.17
C ASP A 16 13.77 25.56 5.72
N GLU A 17 13.99 26.45 4.76
CA GLU A 17 15.34 26.88 4.37
C GLU A 17 16.03 27.67 5.49
N LEU A 18 17.10 27.08 6.00
CA LEU A 18 18.00 27.70 6.97
C LEU A 18 18.70 28.92 6.38
N PRO A 19 18.90 30.01 7.15
CA PRO A 19 19.72 31.12 6.71
C PRO A 19 21.16 30.65 6.40
N LEU A 20 21.87 31.37 5.52
CA LEU A 20 23.27 31.08 5.20
C LEU A 20 24.11 30.98 6.48
N GLY A 21 24.91 29.91 6.59
CA GLY A 21 25.73 29.63 7.77
C GLY A 21 25.04 28.81 8.86
N TRP A 22 23.76 28.52 8.73
CA TRP A 22 23.04 27.63 9.64
C TRP A 22 22.99 26.18 9.12
N GLU A 23 23.23 25.24 10.03
CA GLU A 23 23.13 23.80 9.80
C GLU A 23 22.17 23.20 10.82
N GLN A 24 21.26 22.34 10.37
CA GLN A 24 20.38 21.59 11.25
C GLN A 24 21.04 20.25 11.61
N ARG A 25 21.04 19.91 12.90
CA ARG A 25 21.58 18.67 13.45
C ARG A 25 20.60 18.01 14.40
N THR A 26 20.83 16.73 14.70
CA THR A 26 19.97 15.94 15.59
C THR A 26 20.82 15.27 16.67
N THR A 27 20.34 15.26 17.92
CA THR A 27 20.93 14.46 19.00
C THR A 27 20.52 12.99 18.91
N LYS A 28 21.22 12.12 19.66
CA LYS A 28 20.88 10.69 19.75
C LYS A 28 19.45 10.43 20.26
N ASP A 29 18.89 11.37 21.04
CA ASP A 29 17.55 11.28 21.61
C ASP A 29 16.44 11.90 20.71
N GLY A 30 16.80 12.27 19.47
CA GLY A 30 15.88 12.80 18.46
C GLY A 30 15.57 14.29 18.60
N TRP A 31 16.31 15.05 19.42
CA TRP A 31 16.12 16.50 19.49
C TRP A 31 16.85 17.19 18.34
N VAL A 32 16.14 18.05 17.61
CA VAL A 32 16.73 18.88 16.56
C VAL A 32 17.33 20.12 17.19
N TYR A 33 18.55 20.45 16.81
CA TYR A 33 19.20 21.71 17.14
C TYR A 33 19.85 22.33 15.89
N TYR A 34 19.99 23.64 15.91
CA TYR A 34 20.48 24.45 14.81
C TYR A 34 21.82 25.03 15.20
N ALA A 35 22.86 24.77 14.40
CA ALA A 35 24.21 25.25 14.58
C ALA A 35 24.46 26.39 13.59
N ASN A 36 24.79 27.58 14.09
CA ASN A 36 25.24 28.70 13.30
C ASN A 36 26.77 28.69 13.25
N HIS A 37 27.34 28.41 12.08
CA HIS A 37 28.80 28.37 11.84
C HIS A 37 29.42 29.75 11.75
N THR A 38 28.64 30.79 11.47
CA THR A 38 29.13 32.18 11.42
C THR A 38 29.27 32.77 12.81
N GLU A 39 28.37 32.41 13.74
CA GLU A 39 28.38 32.91 15.12
C GLU A 39 28.91 31.90 16.14
N GLU A 40 29.29 30.69 15.71
CA GLU A 40 29.72 29.57 16.56
C GLU A 40 28.74 29.25 17.70
N LYS A 41 27.43 29.35 17.42
CA LYS A 41 26.36 29.12 18.40
C LYS A 41 25.48 27.96 18.01
N THR A 42 24.87 27.34 19.02
CA THR A 42 23.80 26.36 18.82
C THR A 42 22.53 26.82 19.53
N GLN A 43 21.39 26.49 18.94
CA GLN A 43 20.09 26.75 19.56
C GLN A 43 19.10 25.63 19.22
N TRP A 44 18.04 25.52 20.01
CA TRP A 44 17.04 24.47 19.83
C TRP A 44 15.85 24.90 18.96
N GLU A 45 15.73 26.20 18.68
CA GLU A 45 14.61 26.79 17.94
C GLU A 45 15.06 27.12 16.52
N HIS A 46 14.18 26.92 15.54
CA HIS A 46 14.51 27.26 14.15
C HIS A 46 14.70 28.78 14.00
N PRO A 47 15.79 29.25 13.36
CA PRO A 47 16.14 30.68 13.31
C PRO A 47 15.10 31.58 12.62
N LYS A 48 14.28 31.04 11.70
CA LYS A 48 13.18 31.79 11.07
C LYS A 48 11.82 31.61 11.75
N THR A 49 11.52 30.39 12.21
CA THR A 49 10.15 30.01 12.59
C THR A 49 9.97 29.93 14.11
N GLY A 50 11.05 29.96 14.90
CA GLY A 50 11.03 29.85 16.36
C GLY A 50 10.55 28.49 16.88
N LYS A 51 10.22 27.54 16.00
CA LYS A 51 9.69 26.23 16.38
C LYS A 51 10.80 25.30 16.83
N ARG A 52 10.53 24.54 17.88
CA ARG A 52 11.36 23.43 18.35
C ARG A 52 10.88 22.14 17.67
N LYS A 53 11.75 21.43 16.97
CA LYS A 53 11.41 20.15 16.33
C LYS A 53 12.00 18.98 17.15
N ARG A 54 11.19 17.94 17.34
CA ARG A 54 11.65 16.64 17.84
C ARG A 54 11.30 15.60 16.79
N ILE A 55 12.30 14.82 16.44
CA ILE A 55 12.16 13.72 15.52
C ILE A 55 11.40 12.59 16.23
N ALA A 56 10.34 12.07 15.60
CA ALA A 56 9.61 10.90 16.08
C ALA A 56 10.57 9.70 16.15
N GLY A 57 10.44 8.88 17.21
CA GLY A 57 11.40 7.87 17.66
C GLY A 57 12.17 7.13 16.55
N ASP A 58 11.65 5.98 16.11
CA ASP A 58 12.32 5.13 15.13
C ASP A 58 12.26 5.72 13.71
N LEU A 59 13.19 5.30 12.84
CA LEU A 59 13.16 5.64 11.42
C LEU A 59 11.87 5.13 10.75
N PRO A 60 11.36 5.82 9.71
CA PRO A 60 10.21 5.34 8.96
C PRO A 60 10.51 3.97 8.37
N TYR A 61 9.47 3.18 8.13
CA TYR A 61 9.64 1.83 7.61
C TYR A 61 10.47 1.81 6.32
N GLY A 62 11.45 0.89 6.24
CA GLY A 62 12.36 0.74 5.10
C GLY A 62 13.56 1.67 5.09
N TRP A 63 13.71 2.54 6.09
CA TRP A 63 14.88 3.39 6.26
C TRP A 63 15.86 2.80 7.27
N GLU A 64 17.15 2.84 6.94
CA GLU A 64 18.24 2.49 7.87
C GLU A 64 19.25 3.63 7.96
N GLN A 65 19.86 3.75 9.14
CA GLN A 65 20.92 4.73 9.41
C GLN A 65 22.27 4.03 9.24
N GLU A 66 23.10 4.58 8.35
CA GLU A 66 24.47 4.13 8.16
C GLU A 66 25.45 5.28 8.45
N THR A 67 26.74 4.95 8.55
CA THR A 67 27.80 5.93 8.81
C THR A 67 28.91 5.68 7.81
N ASP A 68 29.34 6.73 7.13
CA ASP A 68 30.41 6.64 6.14
C ASP A 68 31.80 6.52 6.81
N GLU A 69 32.83 6.36 5.98
CA GLU A 69 34.22 6.25 6.42
C GLU A 69 34.72 7.51 7.17
N ASN A 70 34.06 8.65 6.99
CA ASN A 70 34.38 9.92 7.64
C ASN A 70 33.60 10.12 8.96
N GLY A 71 32.77 9.15 9.36
CA GLY A 71 31.93 9.26 10.55
C GLY A 71 30.64 10.07 10.34
N GLN A 72 30.33 10.45 9.11
CA GLN A 72 29.12 11.19 8.77
C GLN A 72 27.95 10.22 8.57
N VAL A 73 26.84 10.53 9.24
CA VAL A 73 25.62 9.73 9.17
C VAL A 73 24.89 10.01 7.85
N TYR A 74 24.46 8.95 7.18
CA TYR A 74 23.53 9.01 6.05
C TYR A 74 22.41 7.99 6.23
N PHE A 75 21.32 8.20 5.51
CA PHE A 75 20.12 7.39 5.57
C PHE A 75 19.89 6.67 4.25
N VAL A 76 19.61 5.38 4.32
CA VAL A 76 19.36 4.51 3.18
C VAL A 76 17.89 4.13 3.15
N ASP A 77 17.20 4.50 2.06
CA ASP A 77 15.83 4.09 1.75
C ASP A 77 15.90 2.80 0.92
N HIS A 78 15.75 1.66 1.57
CA HIS A 78 15.84 0.36 0.92
C HIS A 78 14.63 0.07 0.02
N ILE A 79 13.52 0.80 0.17
CA ILE A 79 12.30 0.63 -0.64
C ILE A 79 12.47 1.36 -1.96
N ASN A 80 12.80 2.66 -1.91
CA ASN A 80 12.96 3.50 -3.11
C ASN A 80 14.39 3.48 -3.68
N LYS A 81 15.30 2.70 -3.08
CA LYS A 81 16.70 2.54 -3.51
C LYS A 81 17.43 3.88 -3.63
N ARG A 82 17.27 4.75 -2.64
CA ARG A 82 17.94 6.06 -2.56
C ARG A 82 18.74 6.20 -1.27
N THR A 83 19.78 7.01 -1.31
CA THR A 83 20.54 7.43 -0.13
C THR A 83 20.44 8.95 0.01
N THR A 84 20.39 9.44 1.25
CA THR A 84 20.36 10.88 1.53
C THR A 84 21.04 11.17 2.85
N TYR A 85 21.67 12.34 2.95
CA TYR A 85 22.22 12.86 4.20
C TYR A 85 21.17 13.59 5.04
N LEU A 86 19.97 13.81 4.47
CA LEU A 86 18.84 14.40 5.18
C LEU A 86 18.06 13.29 5.90
N ASP A 87 17.83 13.49 7.19
CA ASP A 87 17.05 12.56 8.00
C ASP A 87 15.62 12.46 7.47
N PRO A 88 15.16 11.28 7.04
CA PRO A 88 13.83 11.10 6.45
C PRO A 88 12.70 11.46 7.40
N ARG A 89 12.95 11.47 8.72
CA ARG A 89 11.97 11.86 9.73
C ARG A 89 11.65 13.35 9.71
N LEU A 90 12.49 14.17 9.09
CA LEU A 90 12.23 15.61 8.90
C LEU A 90 11.04 15.86 7.97
N ALA A 91 10.84 15.00 6.97
CA ALA A 91 9.69 15.04 6.07
C ALA A 91 8.36 14.65 6.73
N PHE A 92 8.40 14.06 7.93
CA PHE A 92 7.22 13.66 8.72
C PHE A 92 6.99 14.56 9.93
N THR A 93 7.60 15.75 9.98
CA THR A 93 7.34 16.71 11.05
C THR A 93 5.88 17.17 10.97
N VAL A 94 5.09 16.81 11.99
CA VAL A 94 3.68 17.18 12.08
C VAL A 94 3.61 18.58 12.66
N ASP A 95 3.23 19.57 11.84
CA ASP A 95 2.75 20.85 12.37
C ASP A 95 1.36 20.65 13.01
N ASP A 96 1.13 21.31 14.15
CA ASP A 96 -0.08 21.23 15.00
C ASP A 96 -1.40 21.62 14.31
N ASN A 97 -1.38 21.92 13.01
CA ASN A 97 -2.56 22.29 12.25
C ASN A 97 -2.48 21.76 10.80
N PRO A 98 -3.14 20.64 10.45
CA PRO A 98 -3.07 20.10 9.11
C PRO A 98 -3.99 20.89 8.18
N THR A 99 -3.47 21.95 7.54
CA THR A 99 -4.07 22.43 6.29
C THR A 99 -3.93 21.31 5.27
N LYS A 100 -5.06 20.69 4.88
CA LYS A 100 -5.12 19.68 3.81
C LYS A 100 -4.33 20.18 2.60
N PRO A 101 -3.37 19.41 2.06
CA PRO A 101 -2.72 19.81 0.81
C PRO A 101 -3.78 19.96 -0.27
N THR A 102 -3.83 21.16 -0.86
CA THR A 102 -4.81 21.60 -1.85
C THR A 102 -4.53 21.04 -3.25
N ASN A 103 -3.33 20.46 -3.46
CA ASN A 103 -3.00 19.77 -4.70
C ASN A 103 -3.47 18.32 -4.66
N ARG A 104 -4.55 18.00 -5.38
CA ARG A 104 -4.82 16.62 -5.79
C ARG A 104 -3.64 16.17 -6.65
N GLN A 105 -2.76 15.34 -6.12
CA GLN A 105 -1.75 14.65 -6.93
C GLN A 105 -2.48 13.95 -8.08
N ARG A 106 -2.12 14.35 -9.31
CA ARG A 106 -2.74 13.84 -10.52
C ARG A 106 -1.99 12.58 -10.91
N TYR A 107 -2.59 11.44 -10.60
CA TYR A 107 -2.09 10.14 -11.07
C TYR A 107 -2.67 9.86 -12.45
N ASP A 108 -1.87 9.21 -13.31
CA ASP A 108 -2.29 8.76 -14.63
C ASP A 108 -1.99 7.26 -14.83
N GLY A 109 -2.19 6.75 -16.04
CA GLY A 109 -1.97 5.33 -16.35
C GLY A 109 -0.52 4.87 -16.31
N SER A 110 0.44 5.80 -16.22
CA SER A 110 1.88 5.50 -16.09
C SER A 110 2.37 5.48 -14.65
N THR A 111 1.56 6.02 -13.72
CA THR A 111 1.91 6.08 -12.30
C THR A 111 1.93 4.68 -11.69
N THR A 112 3.03 4.32 -11.04
CA THR A 112 3.16 3.02 -10.38
C THR A 112 2.51 3.01 -9.00
N ALA A 113 2.15 1.82 -8.51
CA ALA A 113 1.62 1.66 -7.15
C ALA A 113 2.63 2.13 -6.07
N MET A 114 3.94 2.03 -6.35
CA MET A 114 4.99 2.51 -5.45
C MET A 114 4.97 4.03 -5.34
N GLU A 115 4.88 4.74 -6.47
CA GLU A 115 4.80 6.21 -6.51
C GLU A 115 3.56 6.75 -5.79
N ILE A 116 2.41 6.08 -5.95
CA ILE A 116 1.16 6.48 -5.28
C ILE A 116 1.30 6.39 -3.75
N LEU A 117 2.01 5.38 -3.26
CA LEU A 117 2.18 5.15 -1.82
C LEU A 117 3.38 5.89 -1.21
N GLN A 118 4.17 6.60 -2.02
CA GLN A 118 5.33 7.34 -1.53
C GLN A 118 4.94 8.29 -0.38
N GLY A 119 5.66 8.19 0.75
CA GLY A 119 5.39 8.98 1.95
C GLY A 119 4.18 8.52 2.76
N ARG A 120 3.57 7.37 2.44
CA ARG A 120 2.51 6.74 3.24
C ARG A 120 3.09 5.61 4.09
N ASP A 121 2.66 5.54 5.35
CA ASP A 121 2.99 4.43 6.25
C ASP A 121 1.75 3.58 6.53
N PHE A 122 1.86 2.28 6.30
CA PHE A 122 0.84 1.27 6.58
C PHE A 122 1.22 0.34 7.74
N THR A 123 2.23 0.72 8.53
CA THR A 123 2.58 0.00 9.76
C THR A 123 1.36 -0.21 10.66
N GLY A 124 1.19 -1.45 11.12
CA GLY A 124 0.03 -1.86 11.93
C GLY A 124 -1.26 -2.10 11.13
N LYS A 125 -1.26 -1.88 9.81
CA LYS A 125 -2.36 -2.26 8.93
C LYS A 125 -2.19 -3.69 8.43
N VAL A 126 -3.33 -4.33 8.17
CA VAL A 126 -3.40 -5.71 7.70
C VAL A 126 -4.21 -5.70 6.41
N VAL A 127 -3.62 -6.27 5.37
CA VAL A 127 -4.14 -6.24 4.00
C VAL A 127 -4.22 -7.66 3.47
N VAL A 128 -5.38 -8.03 2.94
CA VAL A 128 -5.58 -9.29 2.21
C VAL A 128 -5.77 -8.95 0.74
N VAL A 129 -4.99 -9.57 -0.15
CA VAL A 129 -5.12 -9.42 -1.60
C VAL A 129 -5.38 -10.77 -2.24
N THR A 130 -6.52 -10.93 -2.93
CA THR A 130 -6.84 -12.18 -3.65
C THR A 130 -6.10 -12.22 -4.99
N GLY A 131 -5.54 -13.38 -5.36
CA GLY A 131 -4.83 -13.56 -6.62
C GLY A 131 -3.55 -12.72 -6.70
N ALA A 132 -2.81 -12.64 -5.59
CA ALA A 132 -1.66 -11.74 -5.42
C ALA A 132 -0.30 -12.36 -5.79
N ASN A 133 -0.27 -13.53 -6.42
CA ASN A 133 0.98 -14.19 -6.81
C ASN A 133 1.55 -13.70 -8.16
N SER A 134 0.84 -12.81 -8.88
CA SER A 134 1.30 -12.24 -10.16
C SER A 134 0.48 -10.99 -10.55
N GLY A 135 0.97 -10.23 -11.52
CA GLY A 135 0.23 -9.13 -12.15
C GLY A 135 -0.17 -8.02 -11.17
N ILE A 136 -1.35 -7.42 -11.39
CA ILE A 136 -1.88 -6.30 -10.58
C ILE A 136 -1.92 -6.65 -9.09
N GLY A 137 -2.36 -7.87 -8.76
CA GLY A 137 -2.43 -8.32 -7.37
C GLY A 137 -1.07 -8.41 -6.69
N PHE A 138 -0.03 -8.85 -7.41
CA PHE A 138 1.33 -8.92 -6.89
C PHE A 138 1.90 -7.53 -6.61
N GLU A 139 1.83 -6.62 -7.58
CA GLU A 139 2.32 -5.25 -7.40
C GLU A 139 1.57 -4.54 -6.27
N THR A 140 0.25 -4.76 -6.17
CA THR A 140 -0.56 -4.23 -5.05
C THR A 140 -0.07 -4.77 -3.70
N ALA A 141 0.12 -6.09 -3.58
CA ALA A 141 0.59 -6.72 -2.35
C ALA A 141 2.01 -6.29 -1.97
N LYS A 142 2.92 -6.24 -2.96
CA LYS A 142 4.29 -5.77 -2.81
C LYS A 142 4.32 -4.32 -2.33
N SER A 143 3.58 -3.41 -2.97
CA SER A 143 3.51 -2.01 -2.55
C SER A 143 3.02 -1.86 -1.12
N PHE A 144 1.97 -2.58 -0.69
CA PHE A 144 1.54 -2.52 0.72
C PHE A 144 2.60 -3.06 1.69
N ALA A 145 3.24 -4.18 1.34
CA ALA A 145 4.24 -4.82 2.21
C ALA A 145 5.48 -3.94 2.38
N LEU A 146 5.95 -3.32 1.30
CA LEU A 146 7.07 -2.39 1.32
C LEU A 146 6.73 -1.09 2.07
N HIS A 147 5.46 -0.74 2.24
CA HIS A 147 5.05 0.39 3.09
C HIS A 147 4.62 -0.03 4.51
N GLY A 148 5.07 -1.19 5.00
CA GLY A 148 4.93 -1.59 6.41
C GLY A 148 3.66 -2.37 6.77
N ALA A 149 2.76 -2.61 5.81
CA ALA A 149 1.58 -3.42 6.07
C ALA A 149 1.93 -4.90 6.33
N HIS A 150 1.12 -5.57 7.14
CA HIS A 150 1.06 -7.04 7.15
C HIS A 150 0.18 -7.49 5.99
N VAL A 151 0.79 -8.10 4.98
CA VAL A 151 0.10 -8.49 3.74
C VAL A 151 -0.07 -10.01 3.66
N ILE A 152 -1.29 -10.43 3.35
CA ILE A 152 -1.65 -11.83 3.11
C ILE A 152 -1.99 -12.01 1.63
N LEU A 153 -1.15 -12.77 0.93
CA LEU A 153 -1.38 -13.17 -0.46
C LEU A 153 -2.34 -14.36 -0.46
N ALA A 154 -3.60 -14.11 -0.77
CA ALA A 154 -4.64 -15.13 -0.81
C ALA A 154 -4.72 -15.75 -2.22
N CYS A 155 -4.15 -16.95 -2.38
CA CYS A 155 -3.89 -17.54 -3.70
C CYS A 155 -4.27 -19.02 -3.76
N ARG A 156 -4.68 -19.49 -4.95
CA ARG A 156 -5.01 -20.92 -5.16
C ARG A 156 -3.78 -21.83 -5.19
N ASN A 157 -2.67 -21.35 -5.76
CA ASN A 157 -1.43 -22.11 -5.93
C ASN A 157 -0.40 -21.61 -4.92
N MET A 158 -0.12 -22.41 -3.89
CA MET A 158 0.78 -22.03 -2.81
C MET A 158 2.25 -22.01 -3.23
N SER A 159 2.69 -22.78 -4.24
CA SER A 159 4.06 -22.68 -4.75
C SER A 159 4.33 -21.29 -5.30
N ARG A 160 3.49 -20.84 -6.24
CA ARG A 160 3.62 -19.52 -6.85
C ARG A 160 3.41 -18.39 -5.84
N ALA A 161 2.54 -18.59 -4.85
CA ALA A 161 2.33 -17.61 -3.79
C ALA A 161 3.58 -17.49 -2.89
N ASN A 162 4.21 -18.61 -2.52
CA ASN A 162 5.44 -18.60 -1.74
C ASN A 162 6.64 -18.04 -2.52
N GLU A 163 6.73 -18.30 -3.82
CA GLU A 163 7.70 -17.62 -4.70
C GLU A 163 7.50 -16.10 -4.68
N ALA A 164 6.26 -15.63 -4.80
CA ALA A 164 5.94 -14.20 -4.70
C ALA A 164 6.28 -13.60 -3.32
N VAL A 165 6.02 -14.33 -2.23
CA VAL A 165 6.46 -13.94 -0.87
C VAL A 165 7.98 -13.78 -0.82
N SER A 166 8.73 -14.74 -1.36
CA SER A 166 10.20 -14.69 -1.40
C SER A 166 10.73 -13.52 -2.22
N LEU A 167 10.07 -13.14 -3.32
CA LEU A 167 10.44 -11.95 -4.10
C LEU A 167 10.30 -10.66 -3.27
N ILE A 168 9.19 -10.51 -2.56
CA ILE A 168 8.96 -9.34 -1.69
C ILE A 168 9.98 -9.29 -0.54
N LEU A 169 10.26 -10.43 0.09
CA LEU A 169 11.26 -10.53 1.16
C LEU A 169 12.69 -10.30 0.64
N GLY A 170 12.97 -10.64 -0.62
CA GLY A 170 14.24 -10.34 -1.28
C GLY A 170 14.47 -8.84 -1.48
N GLU A 171 13.41 -8.05 -1.64
CA GLU A 171 13.49 -6.59 -1.70
C GLU A 171 13.56 -5.95 -0.33
N TRP A 172 12.83 -6.49 0.64
CA TRP A 172 12.85 -6.06 2.04
C TRP A 172 12.58 -7.22 2.99
N HIS A 173 13.66 -7.71 3.63
CA HIS A 173 13.62 -8.89 4.49
C HIS A 173 12.78 -8.72 5.78
N LYS A 174 12.50 -7.47 6.19
CA LYS A 174 11.62 -7.15 7.33
C LYS A 174 10.15 -6.97 6.92
N ALA A 175 9.80 -7.23 5.65
CA ALA A 175 8.41 -7.22 5.17
C ALA A 175 7.57 -8.26 5.92
N LYS A 176 6.40 -7.84 6.41
CA LYS A 176 5.42 -8.75 7.03
C LYS A 176 4.51 -9.28 5.94
N VAL A 177 4.94 -10.35 5.27
CA VAL A 177 4.22 -10.91 4.14
C VAL A 177 4.11 -12.43 4.26
N GLU A 178 2.91 -12.96 4.04
CA GLU A 178 2.65 -14.39 4.07
C GLU A 178 1.64 -14.81 2.99
N ALA A 179 1.65 -16.09 2.63
CA ALA A 179 0.68 -16.66 1.70
C ALA A 179 -0.34 -17.52 2.44
N MET A 180 -1.60 -17.44 2.00
CA MET A 180 -2.69 -18.28 2.50
C MET A 180 -3.48 -18.85 1.32
N THR A 181 -3.91 -20.12 1.44
CA THR A 181 -4.64 -20.79 0.37
C THR A 181 -6.06 -20.26 0.26
N LEU A 182 -6.42 -19.77 -0.93
CA LEU A 182 -7.78 -19.37 -1.28
C LEU A 182 -8.08 -19.75 -2.72
N ASP A 183 -8.98 -20.71 -2.91
CA ASP A 183 -9.57 -21.03 -4.21
C ASP A 183 -11.02 -20.54 -4.27
N LEU A 184 -11.26 -19.48 -5.04
CA LEU A 184 -12.58 -18.90 -5.22
C LEU A 184 -13.52 -19.80 -6.05
N ALA A 185 -12.97 -20.76 -6.81
CA ALA A 185 -13.76 -21.78 -7.51
C ALA A 185 -14.24 -22.92 -6.57
N GLN A 186 -14.01 -22.79 -5.26
CA GLN A 186 -14.48 -23.74 -4.25
C GLN A 186 -15.01 -23.01 -3.00
N LEU A 187 -16.32 -22.94 -2.78
CA LEU A 187 -16.93 -22.23 -1.65
C LEU A 187 -16.43 -22.74 -0.29
N ARG A 188 -16.16 -24.05 -0.18
CA ARG A 188 -15.53 -24.64 1.01
C ARG A 188 -14.12 -24.09 1.26
N SER A 189 -13.34 -23.79 0.21
CA SER A 189 -12.03 -23.15 0.36
C SER A 189 -12.17 -21.73 0.88
N VAL A 190 -13.18 -20.98 0.42
CA VAL A 190 -13.47 -19.63 0.92
C VAL A 190 -13.81 -19.64 2.42
N GLN A 191 -14.63 -20.60 2.86
CA GLN A 191 -14.93 -20.83 4.28
C GLN A 191 -13.66 -21.11 5.09
N HIS A 192 -12.84 -22.06 4.64
CA HIS A 192 -11.60 -22.44 5.32
C HIS A 192 -10.63 -21.26 5.42
N PHE A 193 -10.47 -20.48 4.36
CA PHE A 193 -9.66 -19.27 4.39
C PHE A 193 -10.16 -18.28 5.43
N ALA A 194 -11.47 -17.99 5.45
CA ALA A 194 -12.04 -17.05 6.40
C ALA A 194 -11.89 -17.52 7.86
N GLN A 195 -12.08 -18.81 8.12
CA GLN A 195 -11.86 -19.42 9.44
C GLN A 195 -10.39 -19.34 9.85
N ALA A 196 -9.47 -19.70 8.96
CA ALA A 196 -8.03 -19.63 9.22
C ALA A 196 -7.56 -18.18 9.47
N PHE A 197 -8.10 -17.22 8.72
CA PHE A 197 -7.81 -15.80 8.92
C PHE A 197 -8.33 -15.32 10.28
N LYS A 198 -9.58 -15.65 10.64
CA LYS A 198 -10.16 -15.34 11.95
C LYS A 198 -9.36 -15.94 13.10
N ALA A 199 -8.87 -17.16 12.94
CA ALA A 199 -8.06 -17.84 13.95
C ALA A 199 -6.71 -17.15 14.24
N LYS A 200 -6.18 -16.36 13.29
CA LYS A 200 -4.98 -15.54 13.52
C LYS A 200 -5.22 -14.39 14.51
N ASN A 201 -6.48 -14.03 14.78
CA ASN A 201 -6.86 -12.95 15.69
C ASN A 201 -6.16 -11.61 15.37
N VAL A 202 -6.05 -11.30 14.08
CA VAL A 202 -5.54 -10.03 13.56
C VAL A 202 -6.69 -9.20 12.97
N SER A 203 -6.52 -7.87 12.96
CA SER A 203 -7.44 -6.97 12.29
C SER A 203 -7.42 -7.16 10.76
N LEU A 204 -8.44 -6.67 10.05
CA LEU A 204 -8.48 -6.60 8.59
C LEU A 204 -8.86 -5.19 8.15
N HIS A 205 -7.87 -4.45 7.65
CA HIS A 205 -8.04 -3.04 7.30
C HIS A 205 -8.33 -2.85 5.81
N VAL A 206 -7.74 -3.69 4.95
CA VAL A 206 -7.99 -3.62 3.51
C VAL A 206 -8.18 -5.04 2.95
N LEU A 207 -9.28 -5.25 2.24
CA LEU A 207 -9.52 -6.47 1.47
C LEU A 207 -9.60 -6.09 -0.02
N VAL A 208 -8.65 -6.57 -0.80
CA VAL A 208 -8.60 -6.35 -2.26
C VAL A 208 -9.06 -7.63 -2.96
N CYS A 209 -10.28 -7.59 -3.50
CA CYS A 209 -10.86 -8.62 -4.35
C CYS A 209 -10.32 -8.44 -5.79
N ASN A 210 -9.13 -8.97 -6.04
CA ASN A 210 -8.40 -8.81 -7.31
C ASN A 210 -8.41 -10.08 -8.19
N ALA A 211 -8.49 -11.27 -7.61
CA ALA A 211 -8.46 -12.52 -8.37
C ALA A 211 -9.54 -12.53 -9.46
N ALA A 212 -9.23 -13.06 -10.63
CA ALA A 212 -10.22 -13.19 -11.69
C ALA A 212 -9.91 -14.38 -12.59
N ALA A 213 -10.97 -14.95 -13.16
CA ALA A 213 -10.95 -15.81 -14.32
C ALA A 213 -11.42 -15.00 -15.53
N PHE A 214 -10.70 -15.09 -16.65
CA PHE A 214 -11.05 -14.41 -17.89
C PHE A 214 -10.62 -15.27 -19.08
N ALA A 215 -11.36 -15.16 -20.19
CA ALA A 215 -11.12 -15.89 -21.44
C ALA A 215 -11.02 -17.42 -21.29
N LEU A 216 -11.72 -17.99 -20.31
CA LEU A 216 -11.84 -19.44 -20.16
C LEU A 216 -13.00 -19.98 -20.98
N PRO A 217 -12.89 -21.19 -21.54
CA PRO A 217 -14.05 -21.93 -22.04
C PRO A 217 -15.10 -22.11 -20.95
N TRP A 218 -16.36 -22.20 -21.35
CA TRP A 218 -17.45 -22.50 -20.42
C TRP A 218 -17.14 -23.79 -19.67
N SER A 219 -17.24 -23.72 -18.34
CA SER A 219 -16.96 -24.84 -17.45
C SER A 219 -17.68 -24.62 -16.13
N LEU A 220 -17.92 -25.73 -15.42
CA LEU A 220 -18.46 -25.70 -14.07
C LEU A 220 -17.33 -25.91 -13.06
N THR A 221 -17.43 -25.21 -11.94
CA THR A 221 -16.61 -25.43 -10.75
C THR A 221 -17.02 -26.72 -10.03
N LYS A 222 -16.28 -27.07 -8.96
CA LYS A 222 -16.65 -28.19 -8.09
C LYS A 222 -17.96 -27.95 -7.32
N ASP A 223 -18.42 -26.72 -7.22
CA ASP A 223 -19.71 -26.37 -6.62
C ASP A 223 -20.86 -26.36 -7.64
N GLY A 224 -20.59 -26.72 -8.91
CA GLY A 224 -21.61 -26.80 -9.96
C GLY A 224 -22.04 -25.45 -10.53
N LEU A 225 -21.25 -24.39 -10.31
CA LEU A 225 -21.53 -23.04 -10.81
C LEU A 225 -20.59 -22.71 -11.98
N GLU A 226 -20.99 -21.78 -12.85
CA GLU A 226 -20.13 -21.33 -13.95
C GLU A 226 -18.84 -20.69 -13.40
N THR A 227 -17.70 -21.12 -13.91
CA THR A 227 -16.37 -20.78 -13.38
C THR A 227 -16.13 -19.28 -13.27
N THR A 228 -16.42 -18.52 -14.32
CA THR A 228 -16.16 -17.08 -14.36
C THR A 228 -17.03 -16.35 -13.34
N PHE A 229 -18.33 -16.67 -13.30
CA PHE A 229 -19.29 -16.11 -12.37
C PHE A 229 -18.92 -16.42 -10.92
N GLN A 230 -18.55 -17.68 -10.65
CA GLN A 230 -18.16 -18.05 -9.30
C GLN A 230 -16.87 -17.35 -8.87
N VAL A 231 -15.81 -17.41 -9.68
CA VAL A 231 -14.51 -16.83 -9.30
C VAL A 231 -14.58 -15.31 -9.18
N ASN A 232 -15.18 -14.64 -10.16
CA ASN A 232 -15.14 -13.18 -10.24
C ASN A 232 -16.16 -12.53 -9.30
N HIS A 233 -17.28 -13.20 -9.03
CA HIS A 233 -18.39 -12.60 -8.27
C HIS A 233 -18.72 -13.37 -6.99
N LEU A 234 -19.26 -14.58 -7.08
CA LEU A 234 -19.82 -15.26 -5.90
C LEU A 234 -18.77 -15.57 -4.84
N GLY A 235 -17.57 -15.99 -5.23
CA GLY A 235 -16.48 -16.29 -4.31
C GLY A 235 -16.04 -15.05 -3.53
N HIS A 236 -15.90 -13.90 -4.20
CA HIS A 236 -15.57 -12.64 -3.52
C HIS A 236 -16.69 -12.13 -2.64
N PHE A 237 -17.93 -12.16 -3.13
CA PHE A 237 -19.10 -11.80 -2.33
C PHE A 237 -19.15 -12.63 -1.05
N TYR A 238 -18.96 -13.94 -1.18
CA TYR A 238 -18.99 -14.85 -0.07
C TYR A 238 -17.82 -14.64 0.91
N LEU A 239 -16.61 -14.38 0.39
CA LEU A 239 -15.45 -14.02 1.20
C LEU A 239 -15.71 -12.76 2.04
N VAL A 240 -16.26 -11.71 1.42
CA VAL A 240 -16.59 -10.45 2.11
C VAL A 240 -17.64 -10.69 3.18
N GLN A 241 -18.69 -11.44 2.88
CA GLN A 241 -19.72 -11.82 3.86
C GLN A 241 -19.11 -12.54 5.07
N LEU A 242 -18.24 -13.52 4.82
CA LEU A 242 -17.61 -14.30 5.89
C LEU A 242 -16.62 -13.50 6.75
N LEU A 243 -16.05 -12.41 6.21
CA LEU A 243 -15.09 -11.54 6.91
C LEU A 243 -15.71 -10.23 7.41
N GLN A 244 -17.01 -10.02 7.21
CA GLN A 244 -17.71 -8.78 7.53
C GLN A 244 -17.54 -8.37 8.99
N ASP A 245 -17.64 -9.30 9.93
CA ASP A 245 -17.47 -9.03 11.36
C ASP A 245 -16.06 -8.53 11.69
N VAL A 246 -15.02 -9.07 11.02
CA VAL A 246 -13.63 -8.66 11.24
C VAL A 246 -13.39 -7.29 10.63
N LEU A 247 -13.92 -7.05 9.42
CA LEU A 247 -13.86 -5.75 8.76
C LEU A 247 -14.50 -4.65 9.62
N CYS A 248 -15.70 -4.90 10.17
CA CYS A 248 -16.39 -3.96 11.04
C CYS A 248 -15.62 -3.68 12.34
N ARG A 249 -15.05 -4.72 12.97
CA ARG A 249 -14.22 -4.56 14.19
C ARG A 249 -12.91 -3.82 13.93
N SER A 250 -12.42 -3.84 12.70
CA SER A 250 -11.15 -3.25 12.29
C SER A 250 -11.29 -1.84 11.73
N ALA A 251 -12.42 -1.18 11.95
CA ALA A 251 -12.70 0.13 11.39
C ALA A 251 -11.61 1.17 11.76
N PRO A 252 -11.19 2.03 10.82
CA PRO A 252 -11.66 2.13 9.44
C PRO A 252 -11.09 1.02 8.55
N ALA A 253 -11.99 0.27 7.89
CA ALA A 253 -11.66 -0.80 6.95
C ALA A 253 -12.26 -0.52 5.56
N ARG A 254 -11.63 -1.06 4.51
CA ARG A 254 -12.07 -0.87 3.11
C ARG A 254 -12.04 -2.17 2.32
N VAL A 255 -13.09 -2.41 1.56
CA VAL A 255 -13.13 -3.47 0.54
C VAL A 255 -12.97 -2.82 -0.83
N VAL A 256 -12.03 -3.32 -1.63
CA VAL A 256 -11.77 -2.86 -2.99
C VAL A 256 -12.04 -4.02 -3.93
N VAL A 257 -12.95 -3.84 -4.88
CA VAL A 257 -13.27 -4.85 -5.90
C VAL A 257 -12.66 -4.40 -7.22
N VAL A 258 -11.72 -5.17 -7.74
CA VAL A 258 -11.10 -4.91 -9.03
C VAL A 258 -12.07 -5.33 -10.13
N SER A 259 -12.35 -4.40 -11.04
CA SER A 259 -13.21 -4.61 -12.21
C SER A 259 -12.44 -4.28 -13.49
N SER A 260 -13.03 -4.57 -14.63
CA SER A 260 -12.46 -4.30 -15.96
C SER A 260 -13.49 -3.60 -16.84
N GLU A 261 -13.06 -2.86 -17.86
CA GLU A 261 -13.96 -2.11 -18.74
C GLU A 261 -15.08 -2.99 -19.36
N SER A 262 -14.83 -4.30 -19.53
CA SER A 262 -15.82 -5.28 -19.99
C SER A 262 -17.11 -5.31 -19.18
N HIS A 263 -17.10 -4.92 -17.89
CA HIS A 263 -18.31 -4.88 -17.07
C HIS A 263 -19.37 -3.90 -17.61
N ARG A 264 -18.95 -2.90 -18.41
CA ARG A 264 -19.86 -1.91 -19.02
C ARG A 264 -20.59 -2.43 -20.25
N TRP A 265 -20.13 -3.54 -20.81
CA TRP A 265 -20.61 -4.10 -22.09
C TRP A 265 -21.55 -5.28 -21.90
N VAL A 266 -22.04 -5.51 -20.69
CA VAL A 266 -22.98 -6.60 -20.39
C VAL A 266 -24.41 -6.09 -20.57
N GLY A 267 -25.03 -6.42 -21.71
CA GLY A 267 -26.47 -6.28 -21.86
C GLY A 267 -27.16 -7.37 -21.05
N ILE A 268 -27.93 -6.99 -20.02
CA ILE A 268 -28.93 -7.91 -19.45
C ILE A 268 -29.94 -8.14 -20.57
N LEU A 269 -29.84 -9.28 -21.26
CA LEU A 269 -30.92 -9.78 -22.09
C LEU A 269 -32.10 -9.98 -21.16
N CYS A 270 -33.05 -9.04 -21.22
CA CYS A 270 -34.33 -9.13 -20.55
C CYS A 270 -34.91 -10.51 -20.89
N PHE A 271 -35.27 -11.27 -19.85
CA PHE A 271 -35.89 -12.59 -19.97
C PHE A 271 -36.91 -12.58 -21.10
N VAL A 272 -36.76 -13.51 -22.06
CA VAL A 272 -37.87 -13.87 -22.94
C VAL A 272 -38.99 -14.34 -22.00
N PRO A 273 -40.17 -13.69 -21.98
CA PRO A 273 -41.26 -14.17 -21.15
C PRO A 273 -41.57 -15.60 -21.61
N LEU A 274 -41.54 -16.55 -20.67
CA LEU A 274 -42.10 -17.89 -20.92
C LEU A 274 -43.52 -17.67 -21.43
N SER A 275 -43.77 -18.08 -22.68
CA SER A 275 -45.03 -17.91 -23.37
C SER A 275 -46.20 -18.47 -22.55
N PRO A 276 -47.33 -17.76 -22.41
CA PRO A 276 -48.54 -18.33 -21.86
C PRO A 276 -49.22 -19.13 -22.97
N SER A 277 -48.95 -20.42 -23.05
CA SER A 277 -49.77 -21.33 -23.87
C SER A 277 -49.97 -22.66 -23.15
N CYS A 278 -50.81 -22.61 -22.12
CA CYS A 278 -51.66 -23.72 -21.72
C CYS A 278 -53.11 -23.23 -21.75
N THR A 279 -53.74 -23.35 -22.93
CA THR A 279 -55.19 -23.43 -23.08
C THR A 279 -55.50 -24.24 -24.34
N SER A 280 -55.73 -25.53 -24.17
CA SER A 280 -56.84 -26.32 -24.73
C SER A 280 -56.72 -27.75 -24.21
#